data_AF-A0AB36V0K8-F1
#
_entry.id   AF-A0AB36V0K8-F1
#
_cell.length_a   1.000
_cell.length_b   1.000
_cell.length_c   1.000
_cell.angle_alpha   90.00
_cell.angle_beta   90.00
_cell.angle_gamma   90.00
#
_symmetry.space_group_name_H-M   'P 1'
#
loop_
_entity.id
_entity.type
_entity.pdbx_description
1 polymer ?
#
loop_
_entity_poly.entity_id
_entity_poly.type
_entity_poly.pdbx_seq_one_letter_code
_entity_poly.pdbx_strand_id
1 'polypeptide(L)'
;VDSKRDAKTAIGLANSTQYYFGSAWADGDALRGIAGDMVIFDEVQDITQTAIESIEKSVSHSEIKDPVTELNGRCYFTGTPKQKGSYYDRVLWGQSDQKKWHVTCD
;
A
#
# COMPACT_ATOMS: atom_id res chain seq x y z
N VAL A 1 15.47 -9.00 -17.75
CA VAL A 1 14.83 -9.26 -16.44
C VAL A 1 15.87 -9.94 -15.57
N ASP A 2 16.29 -9.30 -14.48
CA ASP A 2 17.34 -9.83 -13.60
C ASP A 2 16.77 -10.98 -12.77
N SER A 3 17.28 -12.19 -13.01
CA SER A 3 16.87 -13.42 -12.32
C SER A 3 17.21 -13.45 -10.82
N LYS A 4 17.99 -12.48 -10.31
CA LYS A 4 18.37 -12.35 -8.90
C LYS A 4 17.59 -11.29 -8.14
N ARG A 5 16.77 -10.49 -8.83
CA ARG A 5 15.82 -9.60 -8.16
C ARG A 5 14.59 -10.42 -7.79
N ASP A 6 14.16 -10.30 -6.54
CA ASP A 6 12.85 -10.75 -6.03
C ASP A 6 11.72 -10.42 -7.02
N ALA A 7 10.50 -10.95 -6.81
CA ALA A 7 9.29 -10.67 -7.59
C ALA A 7 8.87 -9.17 -7.72
N LYS A 8 9.76 -8.26 -7.34
CA LYS A 8 9.65 -6.82 -7.26
C LYS A 8 10.30 -6.18 -8.49
N THR A 9 9.53 -5.39 -9.23
CA THR A 9 10.09 -4.44 -10.21
C THR A 9 10.47 -3.16 -9.48
N ALA A 10 11.62 -2.57 -9.79
CA ALA A 10 12.05 -1.30 -9.19
C ALA A 10 12.42 -0.27 -10.26
N ILE A 11 11.96 0.96 -10.08
CA ILE A 11 12.24 2.10 -10.96
C ILE A 11 12.85 3.22 -10.11
N GLY A 12 14.04 3.68 -10.50
CA GLY A 12 14.70 4.83 -9.90
C GLY A 12 14.44 6.11 -10.69
N LEU A 13 14.25 7.22 -9.97
CA LEU A 13 14.13 8.56 -10.55
C LEU A 13 15.43 9.36 -10.37
N ALA A 14 15.59 10.44 -11.14
CA ALA A 14 16.78 11.30 -11.10
C ALA A 14 16.99 12.01 -9.75
N ASN A 15 15.93 12.17 -8.95
CA ASN A 15 15.97 12.73 -7.60
C ASN A 15 16.31 11.68 -6.52
N SER A 16 16.79 10.50 -6.92
CA SER A 16 17.10 9.35 -6.04
C SER A 16 15.89 8.65 -5.41
N THR A 17 14.65 9.05 -5.73
CA THR A 17 13.45 8.28 -5.34
C THR A 17 13.46 6.91 -6.00
N GLN A 18 13.07 5.88 -5.25
CA GLN A 18 12.90 4.52 -5.75
C GLN A 18 11.44 4.11 -5.60
N TYR A 19 10.84 3.63 -6.70
CA TYR A 19 9.57 2.96 -6.68
C TYR A 19 9.79 1.46 -6.71
N TYR A 20 9.11 0.75 -5.81
CA TYR A 20 9.05 -0.70 -5.81
C TYR A 20 7.62 -1.12 -6.14
N PHE A 21 7.48 -2.03 -7.10
CA PHE A 21 6.22 -2.62 -7.51
C PHE A 21 6.29 -4.11 -7.24
N GLY A 22 5.34 -4.62 -6.46
CA GLY A 22 5.24 -6.05 -6.17
C GLY A 22 3.80 -6.44 -5.91
N SER A 23 3.54 -7.74 -6.00
CA SER A 23 2.22 -8.28 -5.70
C SER A 23 2.06 -8.50 -4.19
N ALA A 24 0.88 -8.14 -3.66
CA ALA A 24 0.49 -8.44 -2.29
C ALA A 24 -0.14 -9.85 -2.14
N TRP A 25 0.13 -10.76 -3.09
CA TRP A 25 -0.41 -12.13 -3.07
C TRP A 25 -0.08 -12.86 -1.76
N ALA A 26 -0.99 -13.76 -1.35
CA ALA A 26 -0.92 -14.50 -0.09
C ALA A 26 -0.85 -13.60 1.16
N ASP A 27 0.28 -13.58 1.86
CA ASP A 27 0.52 -12.81 3.09
C ASP A 27 1.36 -11.53 2.85
N GLY A 28 1.58 -11.15 1.59
CA GLY A 28 2.36 -9.98 1.23
C GLY A 28 3.86 -10.13 1.50
N ASP A 29 4.38 -11.34 1.71
CA ASP A 29 5.80 -11.58 1.99
C ASP A 29 6.71 -11.07 0.86
N ALA A 30 6.22 -11.12 -0.37
CA ALA A 30 6.88 -10.57 -1.55
C ALA A 30 7.12 -9.05 -1.50
N LEU A 31 6.60 -8.33 -0.50
CA LEU A 31 6.86 -6.91 -0.27
C LEU A 31 7.49 -6.64 1.11
N ARG A 32 7.71 -7.69 1.91
CA ARG A 32 8.36 -7.60 3.22
C ARG A 32 9.83 -7.18 3.07
N GLY A 33 10.30 -6.41 4.05
CA GLY A 33 11.70 -5.97 4.14
C GLY A 33 12.08 -4.81 3.21
N ILE A 34 11.15 -4.30 2.40
CA ILE A 34 11.34 -3.02 1.72
C ILE A 34 11.12 -1.92 2.75
N ALA A 35 12.09 -1.04 2.94
CA ALA A 35 11.89 0.21 3.66
C ALA A 35 11.44 1.29 2.68
N GLY A 36 10.42 2.07 3.04
CA GLY A 36 9.95 3.17 2.22
C GLY A 36 9.31 4.27 3.06
N ASP A 37 9.16 5.45 2.49
CA ASP A 37 8.44 6.54 3.15
C ASP A 37 6.94 6.52 2.87
N MET A 38 6.54 5.83 1.79
CA MET A 38 5.16 5.75 1.33
C MET A 38 4.85 4.36 0.77
N VAL A 39 3.63 3.90 1.01
CA VAL A 39 3.05 2.71 0.37
C VAL A 39 1.70 3.06 -0.23
N ILE A 40 1.44 2.51 -1.41
CA ILE A 40 0.16 2.61 -2.09
C ILE A 40 -0.36 1.19 -2.29
N PHE A 41 -1.48 0.89 -1.66
CA PHE A 41 -2.22 -0.36 -1.83
C PHE A 41 -3.28 -0.14 -2.90
N ASP A 42 -3.15 -0.85 -4.02
CA ASP A 42 -4.14 -0.85 -5.09
C ASP A 42 -5.04 -2.08 -5.03
N GLU A 43 -6.30 -1.92 -5.45
CA GLU A 43 -7.36 -2.93 -5.33
C GLU A 43 -7.42 -3.58 -3.94
N VAL A 44 -7.36 -2.73 -2.90
CA VAL A 44 -7.21 -3.16 -1.50
C VAL A 44 -8.32 -4.09 -1.01
N GLN A 45 -9.50 -4.09 -1.64
CA GLN A 45 -10.58 -5.02 -1.31
C GLN A 45 -10.22 -6.49 -1.58
N ASP A 46 -9.21 -6.74 -2.42
CA ASP A 46 -8.73 -8.08 -2.77
C ASP A 46 -7.41 -8.44 -2.05
N ILE A 47 -6.93 -7.56 -1.15
CA ILE A 47 -5.75 -7.80 -0.31
C ILE A 47 -6.20 -8.28 1.07
N THR A 48 -5.51 -9.30 1.60
CA THR A 48 -5.80 -9.81 2.95
C THR A 48 -5.37 -8.80 4.01
N GLN A 49 -6.10 -8.73 5.14
CA GLN A 49 -5.72 -7.86 6.26
C GLN A 49 -4.29 -8.13 6.73
N THR A 50 -3.88 -9.41 6.81
CA THR A 50 -2.53 -9.80 7.22
C THR A 50 -1.46 -9.28 6.26
N ALA A 51 -1.72 -9.29 4.95
CA ALA A 51 -0.80 -8.71 3.97
C ALA A 51 -0.66 -7.19 4.14
N ILE A 52 -1.78 -6.49 4.38
CA ILE A 52 -1.78 -5.04 4.64
C ILE A 52 -0.93 -4.72 5.87
N GLU A 53 -1.21 -5.35 7.02
CA GLU A 53 -0.47 -5.14 8.27
C GLU A 53 1.02 -5.49 8.15
N SER A 54 1.36 -6.49 7.33
CA SER A 54 2.75 -6.86 7.06
C SER A 54 3.47 -5.79 6.23
N ILE A 55 2.81 -5.25 5.21
CA ILE A 55 3.39 -4.27 4.28
C ILE A 55 3.46 -2.88 4.93
N GLU A 56 2.49 -2.48 5.76
CA GLU A 56 2.52 -1.20 6.49
C GLU A 56 3.78 -1.05 7.36
N LYS A 57 4.39 -2.15 7.82
CA LYS A 57 5.65 -2.11 8.56
C LYS A 57 6.84 -1.58 7.74
N SER A 58 6.73 -1.56 6.41
CA SER A 58 7.75 -0.97 5.52
C SER A 58 7.99 0.52 5.78
N VAL A 59 6.98 1.24 6.28
CA VAL A 59 7.07 2.68 6.55
C VAL A 59 7.47 3.03 7.98
N SER A 60 7.57 2.04 8.87
CA SER A 60 7.83 2.21 10.30
C SER A 60 9.09 3.01 10.66
N HIS A 61 10.09 3.06 9.78
CA HIS A 61 11.34 3.79 10.01
C HIS A 61 11.43 5.12 9.22
N SER A 62 10.37 5.51 8.52
CA SER A 62 10.33 6.79 7.79
C SER A 62 10.51 7.97 8.76
N GLU A 63 11.16 9.03 8.29
CA GLU A 63 11.26 10.28 9.05
C GLU A 63 9.99 11.15 8.92
N ILE A 64 9.11 10.82 7.98
CA ILE A 64 7.82 11.50 7.81
C ILE A 64 6.90 11.03 8.93
N LYS A 65 6.63 11.88 9.93
CA LYS A 65 5.72 11.52 11.03
C LYS A 65 4.28 11.86 10.68
N ASP A 66 3.37 10.91 10.89
CA ASP A 66 1.94 11.20 10.87
C ASP A 66 1.51 11.71 12.26
N PRO A 67 0.88 12.89 12.37
CA PRO A 67 0.45 13.43 13.66
C PRO A 67 -0.82 12.77 14.23
N VAL A 68 -1.53 11.96 13.44
CA VAL A 68 -2.81 11.33 13.79
C VAL A 68 -2.63 9.83 14.05
N THR A 69 -1.70 9.17 13.34
CA THR A 69 -1.46 7.73 13.48
C THR A 69 -0.10 7.43 14.11
N GLU A 70 0.06 6.25 14.70
CA GLU A 70 1.36 5.77 15.22
C GLU A 70 2.31 5.28 14.11
N LEU A 71 1.86 5.31 12.84
CA LEU A 71 2.69 4.95 11.70
C LEU A 71 3.58 6.13 11.30
N ASN A 72 4.87 5.84 11.16
CA ASN A 72 5.76 6.70 10.38
C ASN A 72 5.49 6.44 8.89
N GLY A 73 5.68 7.46 8.05
CA GLY A 73 5.43 7.45 6.61
C GLY A 73 3.97 7.68 6.25
N ARG A 74 3.57 7.28 5.03
CA ARG A 74 2.20 7.40 4.54
C ARG A 74 1.71 6.14 3.85
N CYS A 75 0.50 5.72 4.19
CA CYS A 75 -0.19 4.64 3.50
C CYS A 75 -1.39 5.21 2.73
N TYR A 76 -1.49 4.86 1.46
CA TYR A 76 -2.63 5.18 0.61
C TYR A 76 -3.35 3.90 0.22
N PHE A 77 -4.67 3.88 0.38
CA PHE A 77 -5.50 2.71 0.08
C PHE A 77 -6.46 3.08 -1.04
N THR A 78 -6.35 2.40 -2.18
CA THR A 78 -7.25 2.55 -3.32
C THR A 78 -7.91 1.23 -3.62
N GLY A 79 -9.17 1.28 -4.03
CA GLY A 79 -9.93 0.08 -4.35
C GLY A 79 -11.40 0.37 -4.60
N THR A 80 -12.08 -0.64 -5.11
CA THR A 80 -13.53 -0.58 -5.36
C THR A 80 -14.26 -1.43 -4.33
N PRO A 81 -15.30 -0.91 -3.65
CA PRO A 81 -16.10 -1.71 -2.72
C PRO A 81 -16.65 -2.97 -3.38
N LYS A 82 -16.31 -4.15 -2.85
CA LYS A 82 -16.72 -5.46 -3.40
C LYS A 82 -17.69 -6.22 -2.49
N GLN A 83 -17.44 -6.22 -1.19
CA GLN A 83 -18.24 -6.96 -0.22
C GLN A 83 -18.55 -6.13 1.03
N LYS A 84 -19.84 -5.94 1.31
CA LYS A 84 -20.32 -5.31 2.54
C LYS A 84 -19.93 -6.16 3.76
N GLY A 85 -19.46 -5.52 4.81
CA GLY A 85 -19.00 -6.15 6.04
C GLY A 85 -17.59 -6.74 5.99
N SER A 86 -16.87 -6.59 4.86
CA SER A 86 -15.45 -6.95 4.76
C SER A 86 -14.57 -6.04 5.63
N TYR A 87 -13.30 -6.42 5.82
CA TYR A 87 -12.31 -5.56 6.46
C TYR A 87 -12.20 -4.21 5.72
N TYR A 88 -12.19 -4.25 4.38
CA TYR A 88 -12.24 -3.04 3.57
C TYR A 88 -13.46 -2.16 3.91
N ASP A 89 -14.67 -2.72 3.86
CA ASP A 89 -15.91 -1.96 4.09
C ASP A 89 -16.00 -1.38 5.50
N ARG A 90 -15.65 -2.16 6.52
CA ARG A 90 -15.82 -1.79 7.93
C ARG A 90 -14.70 -0.92 8.47
N VAL A 91 -13.46 -1.24 8.11
CA VAL A 91 -12.27 -0.63 8.71
C VAL A 91 -11.68 0.38 7.74
N LEU A 92 -11.16 -0.07 6.59
CA LEU A 92 -10.43 0.83 5.68
C LEU A 92 -11.33 1.95 5.15
N TRP A 93 -12.47 1.61 4.56
CA TRP A 93 -13.44 2.60 4.07
C TRP A 93 -14.11 3.35 5.23
N GLY A 94 -14.59 2.61 6.24
CA GLY A 94 -15.30 3.17 7.39
C GLY A 94 -14.50 4.20 8.20
N GLN A 95 -13.17 4.07 8.25
CA GLN A 95 -12.26 4.97 8.98
C GLN A 95 -11.48 5.93 8.07
N SER A 96 -11.63 5.83 6.75
CA SER A 96 -11.02 6.75 5.80
C SER A 96 -11.75 8.09 5.71
N ASP A 97 -11.16 9.02 4.97
CA ASP A 97 -11.81 10.26 4.52
C ASP A 97 -12.85 10.04 3.40
N GLN A 98 -13.05 8.78 2.97
CA GLN A 98 -14.06 8.34 2.01
C GLN A 98 -14.05 9.12 0.68
N LYS A 99 -12.86 9.55 0.24
CA LYS A 99 -12.69 10.23 -1.03
C LYS A 99 -13.11 9.33 -2.20
N LYS A 100 -13.91 9.88 -3.11
CA LYS A 100 -14.34 9.22 -4.35
C LYS A 100 -13.76 9.97 -5.54
N TRP A 101 -13.15 9.23 -6.46
CA TRP A 101 -12.62 9.76 -7.70
C TRP A 101 -13.59 9.40 -8.84
N HIS A 102 -14.44 10.35 -9.22
CA HIS A 102 -15.28 10.21 -10.40
C HIS A 102 -14.47 10.69 -11.62
N VAL A 103 -13.71 9.78 -12.24
CA VAL A 103 -13.08 10.07 -13.52
C VAL A 103 -14.17 9.97 -14.58
N THR A 104 -14.58 11.09 -15.15
CA THR A 104 -15.42 11.10 -16.36
C THR A 104 -14.51 10.86 -17.56
N CYS A 105 -14.88 9.91 -18.42
CA CYS A 105 -14.30 9.82 -19.75
C CYS A 105 -15.04 10.82 -20.63
N ASP A 106 -14.37 11.90 -21.01
CA ASP A 106 -14.82 12.82 -22.07
C ASP A 106 -14.45 12.25 -23.45
#